data_AF-A0AAJ1F2F2-F1
#
_entry.id   AF-A0AAJ1F2F2-F1
#
_cell.length_a   1.000
_cell.length_b   1.000
_cell.length_c   1.000
_cell.angle_alpha   90.00
_cell.angle_beta   90.00
_cell.angle_gamma   90.00
#
_symmetry.space_group_name_H-M   'P 1'
#
loop_
_entity.id
_entity.type
_entity.pdbx_description
1 polymer ?
#
loop_
_entity_poly.entity_id
_entity_poly.type
_entity_poly.pdbx_seq_one_letter_code
_entity_poly.pdbx_strand_id
1 'polypeptide(L)'
;MCMADRSLATKFTNRAFRSWYWGSTLTAQAAVAQPPIDTGGDPFLAYPNFLRRGGESWRAGTVVAHLSDDLGTSKASIREDLWPNLLAVHDSTLGGDSDEFSVAKHLGLRGEDHLAMHGIPRNRREAKRILKAFEEDAEDELPIEELPVAEDSDTDTGDEKTDGTQFSLDSF
;
A
#
# COMPACT_ATOMS: atom_id res chain seq x y z
N MET A 1 -13.49 42.24 -5.89
CA MET A 1 -12.81 41.79 -7.12
C MET A 1 -12.04 40.52 -6.76
N CYS A 2 -12.53 39.38 -7.23
CA CYS A 2 -11.96 38.07 -6.93
C CYS A 2 -10.61 37.92 -7.63
N MET A 3 -9.68 37.16 -7.05
CA MET A 3 -8.38 36.87 -7.71
C MET A 3 -8.55 36.25 -9.11
N ALA A 4 -9.70 35.59 -9.35
CA ALA A 4 -10.13 35.11 -10.66
C ALA A 4 -10.16 36.21 -11.74
N ASP A 5 -10.59 37.44 -11.41
CA ASP A 5 -10.71 38.54 -12.37
C ASP A 5 -9.34 39.05 -12.82
N ARG A 6 -8.35 39.04 -11.92
CA ARG A 6 -6.97 39.48 -12.22
C ARG A 6 -6.24 38.50 -13.14
N SER A 7 -6.54 37.22 -13.01
CA SER A 7 -6.06 36.18 -13.95
C SER A 7 -6.73 36.28 -15.32
N LEU A 8 -7.89 36.95 -15.42
CA LEU A 8 -8.72 37.00 -16.63
C LEU A 8 -8.16 37.99 -17.67
N ALA A 9 -7.50 39.06 -17.22
CA ALA A 9 -6.89 40.06 -18.10
C ALA A 9 -5.72 39.52 -18.95
N THR A 10 -4.99 38.52 -18.47
CA THR A 10 -3.93 37.85 -19.25
C THR A 10 -4.48 36.81 -20.25
N LYS A 11 -5.79 36.53 -20.24
CA LYS A 11 -6.44 35.49 -21.08
C LYS A 11 -6.80 35.97 -22.49
N PHE A 12 -6.99 37.27 -22.71
CA PHE A 12 -7.51 37.78 -24.00
C PHE A 12 -6.44 38.10 -25.06
N THR A 13 -5.15 38.01 -24.74
CA THR A 13 -4.07 38.29 -25.70
C THR A 13 -3.47 37.03 -26.33
N ASN A 14 -3.91 35.83 -25.94
CA ASN A 14 -3.31 34.58 -26.39
C ASN A 14 -4.18 33.87 -27.45
N ARG A 15 -3.64 33.67 -28.66
CA ARG A 15 -4.31 33.06 -29.82
C ARG A 15 -4.41 31.52 -29.78
N ALA A 16 -3.98 30.86 -28.71
CA ALA A 16 -4.03 29.41 -28.57
C ALA A 16 -5.41 28.91 -28.08
N PHE A 17 -6.42 28.99 -28.95
CA PHE A 17 -7.80 28.58 -28.64
C PHE A 17 -7.94 27.12 -28.13
N ARG A 18 -6.99 26.22 -28.47
CA ARG A 18 -7.04 24.81 -28.08
C ARG A 18 -6.47 24.51 -26.70
N SER A 19 -5.45 25.25 -26.25
CA SER A 19 -4.94 25.11 -24.87
C SER A 19 -5.85 25.82 -23.86
N TRP A 20 -6.63 26.80 -24.30
CA TRP A 20 -7.63 27.48 -23.47
C TRP A 20 -8.72 26.53 -22.98
N TYR A 21 -9.24 25.66 -23.86
CA TYR A 21 -10.22 24.65 -23.48
C TYR A 21 -9.66 23.80 -22.33
N TRP A 22 -8.50 23.19 -22.51
CA TRP A 22 -7.91 22.31 -21.49
C TRP A 22 -7.49 23.04 -20.21
N GLY A 23 -6.93 24.25 -20.31
CA GLY A 23 -6.50 25.00 -19.15
C GLY A 23 -7.65 25.56 -18.31
N SER A 24 -8.77 25.94 -18.95
CA SER A 24 -9.93 26.52 -18.25
C SER A 24 -10.94 25.49 -17.80
N THR A 25 -11.24 24.47 -18.60
CA THR A 25 -12.26 23.47 -18.24
C THR A 25 -11.76 22.52 -17.17
N LEU A 26 -10.51 22.03 -17.26
CA LEU A 26 -9.96 21.14 -16.23
C LEU A 26 -9.81 21.86 -14.88
N THR A 27 -9.41 23.13 -14.87
CA THR A 27 -9.29 23.89 -13.62
C THR A 27 -10.65 24.27 -13.05
N ALA A 28 -11.63 24.65 -13.88
CA ALA A 28 -12.99 24.89 -13.45
C ALA A 28 -13.66 23.61 -12.91
N GLN A 29 -13.48 22.48 -13.58
CA GLN A 29 -14.02 21.19 -13.14
C GLN A 29 -13.31 20.69 -11.88
N ALA A 30 -11.99 20.87 -11.74
CA ALA A 30 -11.27 20.58 -10.50
C ALA A 30 -11.75 21.45 -9.33
N ALA A 31 -12.05 22.73 -9.58
CA ALA A 31 -12.56 23.65 -8.58
C ALA A 31 -13.99 23.29 -8.11
N VAL A 32 -14.81 22.68 -8.98
CA VAL A 32 -16.20 22.29 -8.68
C VAL A 32 -16.32 20.85 -8.18
N ALA A 33 -15.42 19.94 -8.60
CA ALA A 33 -15.44 18.53 -8.21
C ALA A 33 -15.01 18.30 -6.77
N GLN A 34 -14.28 19.25 -6.16
CA GLN A 34 -14.00 19.19 -4.74
C GLN A 34 -15.24 19.67 -3.97
N PRO A 35 -15.84 18.81 -3.11
CA PRO A 35 -16.84 19.32 -2.18
C PRO A 35 -16.21 20.46 -1.39
N PRO A 36 -16.92 21.58 -1.15
CA PRO A 36 -16.39 22.63 -0.29
C PRO A 36 -16.05 21.98 1.05
N ILE A 37 -14.77 21.90 1.36
CA ILE A 37 -14.33 21.44 2.67
C ILE A 37 -14.92 22.46 3.64
N ASP A 38 -15.85 22.02 4.48
CA ASP A 38 -16.60 22.84 5.45
C ASP A 38 -15.71 23.30 6.62
N THR A 39 -14.45 23.59 6.32
CA THR A 39 -13.50 24.25 7.20
C THR A 39 -13.41 25.67 6.71
N GLY A 40 -13.99 26.62 7.45
CA GLY A 40 -13.99 28.06 7.15
C GLY A 40 -12.61 28.75 7.14
N GLY A 41 -11.57 28.06 6.67
CA GLY A 41 -10.24 28.58 6.38
C GLY A 41 -9.97 28.58 4.88
N ASP A 42 -9.03 29.42 4.45
CA ASP A 42 -8.58 29.47 3.05
C ASP A 42 -8.18 28.07 2.55
N PRO A 43 -8.53 27.71 1.30
CA PRO A 43 -8.10 26.44 0.72
C PRO A 43 -6.56 26.40 0.67
N PHE A 44 -5.98 25.61 1.58
CA PHE A 44 -4.53 25.46 1.66
C PHE A 44 -4.06 24.55 0.53
N LEU A 45 -3.34 25.13 -0.43
CA LEU A 45 -2.65 24.39 -1.50
C LEU A 45 -1.43 23.66 -0.91
N ALA A 46 -1.67 22.59 -0.15
CA ALA A 46 -0.62 21.67 0.26
C ALA A 46 -0.16 20.81 -0.91
N TYR A 47 1.11 20.41 -0.87
CA TYR A 47 1.56 19.27 -1.65
C TYR A 47 0.75 18.01 -1.22
N PRO A 48 0.11 17.28 -2.14
CA PRO A 48 -0.75 16.15 -1.80
C PRO A 48 -0.01 15.07 -1.02
N ASN A 49 -0.68 14.49 -0.02
CA ASN A 49 -0.08 13.48 0.85
C ASN A 49 0.30 12.19 0.10
N PHE A 50 -0.47 11.78 -0.90
CA PHE A 50 -0.19 10.55 -1.67
C PHE A 50 1.06 10.65 -2.57
N LEU A 51 1.50 11.85 -2.93
CA LEU A 51 2.77 12.05 -3.64
C LEU A 51 3.96 12.26 -2.69
N ARG A 52 3.68 12.45 -1.39
CA ARG A 52 4.71 12.75 -0.39
C ARG A 52 5.46 11.47 -0.05
N ARG A 53 6.70 11.40 -0.55
CA ARG A 53 7.63 10.30 -0.22
C ARG A 53 7.95 10.30 1.28
N GLY A 54 8.03 9.10 1.86
CA GLY A 54 8.49 8.90 3.24
C GLY A 54 7.41 8.92 4.33
N GLY A 55 6.16 9.22 3.98
CA GLY A 55 4.99 8.97 4.84
C GLY A 55 4.37 7.58 4.63
N GLU A 56 5.00 6.74 3.83
CA GLU A 56 4.52 5.41 3.46
C GLU A 56 4.51 4.48 4.68
N SER A 57 3.40 3.79 4.92
CA SER A 57 3.22 2.91 6.07
C SER A 57 4.19 1.71 6.08
N TRP A 58 4.53 1.18 4.91
CA TRP A 58 5.51 0.09 4.77
C TRP A 58 6.95 0.47 5.17
N ARG A 59 7.27 1.76 5.28
CA ARG A 59 8.60 2.20 5.75
C ARG A 59 8.71 2.24 7.26
N ALA A 60 7.59 2.34 7.97
CA ALA A 60 7.57 2.42 9.41
C ALA A 60 7.76 1.04 10.06
N GLY A 61 7.45 -0.05 9.35
CA GLY A 61 7.55 -1.42 9.83
C GLY A 61 8.70 -2.23 9.20
N THR A 62 9.00 -3.36 9.84
CA THR A 62 9.91 -4.40 9.32
C THR A 62 9.21 -5.35 8.35
N VAL A 63 7.89 -5.21 8.15
CA VAL A 63 7.02 -6.05 7.32
C VAL A 63 7.63 -6.44 5.97
N VAL A 64 8.13 -5.45 5.20
CA VAL A 64 8.65 -5.71 3.85
C VAL A 64 9.93 -6.54 3.90
N ALA A 65 10.75 -6.37 4.93
CA ALA A 65 11.94 -7.20 5.10
C ALA A 65 11.56 -8.61 5.53
N HIS A 66 10.68 -8.74 6.52
CA HIS A 66 10.21 -10.03 7.03
C HIS A 66 9.57 -10.89 5.93
N LEU A 67 8.58 -10.33 5.22
CA LEU A 67 7.93 -11.03 4.10
C LEU A 67 8.91 -11.37 2.97
N SER A 68 9.97 -10.57 2.77
CA SER A 68 10.98 -10.79 1.74
C SER A 68 11.84 -11.98 2.07
N ASP A 69 12.21 -12.09 3.34
CA ASP A 69 13.01 -13.18 3.85
C ASP A 69 12.17 -14.49 3.91
N ASP A 70 10.91 -14.41 4.36
CA ASP A 70 10.01 -15.58 4.45
C ASP A 70 9.61 -16.15 3.08
N LEU A 71 9.25 -15.28 2.13
CA LEU A 71 8.80 -15.69 0.80
C LEU A 71 9.98 -15.93 -0.17
N GLY A 72 11.21 -15.60 0.24
CA GLY A 72 12.39 -15.68 -0.64
C GLY A 72 12.32 -14.75 -1.85
N THR A 73 11.57 -13.66 -1.76
CA THR A 73 11.34 -12.71 -2.86
C THR A 73 12.10 -11.42 -2.67
N SER A 74 12.12 -10.54 -3.68
CA SER A 74 12.74 -9.24 -3.55
C SER A 74 11.87 -8.26 -2.74
N LYS A 75 12.50 -7.40 -1.94
CA LYS A 75 11.82 -6.30 -1.22
C LYS A 75 11.06 -5.36 -2.14
N ALA A 76 11.48 -5.24 -3.40
CA ALA A 76 10.78 -4.44 -4.40
C ALA A 76 9.47 -5.12 -4.82
N SER A 77 9.51 -6.43 -5.11
CA SER A 77 8.32 -7.20 -5.47
C SER A 77 7.25 -7.14 -4.37
N ILE A 78 7.63 -7.33 -3.11
CA ILE A 78 6.66 -7.22 -2.01
C ILE A 78 6.05 -5.82 -1.93
N ARG A 79 6.85 -4.78 -2.11
CA ARG A 79 6.37 -3.40 -2.02
C ARG A 79 5.41 -3.03 -3.15
N GLU A 80 5.71 -3.44 -4.37
CA GLU A 80 4.95 -3.02 -5.54
C GLU A 80 3.77 -3.96 -5.83
N ASP A 81 3.90 -5.27 -5.52
CA ASP A 81 2.92 -6.28 -5.90
C ASP A 81 2.03 -6.73 -4.72
N LEU A 82 2.63 -7.05 -3.57
CA LEU A 82 1.89 -7.61 -2.43
C LEU A 82 1.34 -6.54 -1.48
N TRP A 83 2.14 -5.53 -1.19
CA TRP A 83 1.80 -4.49 -0.22
C TRP A 83 0.52 -3.72 -0.55
N PRO A 84 0.23 -3.33 -1.82
CA PRO A 84 -1.02 -2.64 -2.13
C PRO A 84 -2.26 -3.47 -1.82
N ASN A 85 -2.17 -4.79 -2.02
CA ASN A 85 -3.28 -5.70 -1.73
C ASN A 85 -3.49 -5.85 -0.22
N LEU A 86 -2.42 -6.02 0.55
CA LEU A 86 -2.49 -6.04 2.02
C LEU A 86 -3.09 -4.74 2.55
N LEU A 87 -2.61 -3.59 2.08
CA LEU A 87 -3.12 -2.29 2.50
C LEU A 87 -4.62 -2.13 2.19
N ALA A 88 -5.08 -2.62 1.04
CA ALA A 88 -6.49 -2.56 0.65
C ALA A 88 -7.39 -3.43 1.52
N VAL A 89 -6.94 -4.63 1.91
CA VAL A 89 -7.67 -5.52 2.82
C VAL A 89 -7.81 -4.89 4.21
N HIS A 90 -6.77 -4.20 4.67
CA HIS A 90 -6.71 -3.60 6.01
C HIS A 90 -7.24 -2.16 6.08
N ASP A 91 -7.78 -1.62 4.99
CA ASP A 91 -8.35 -0.28 4.98
C ASP A 91 -9.72 -0.24 5.67
N SER A 92 -9.82 0.61 6.70
CA SER A 92 -11.04 0.90 7.43
C SER A 92 -12.23 1.30 6.55
N THR A 93 -12.00 1.97 5.41
CA THR A 93 -13.08 2.38 4.51
C THR A 93 -13.66 1.22 3.69
N LEU A 94 -12.86 0.19 3.50
CA LEU A 94 -13.19 -1.05 2.79
C LEU A 94 -13.67 -2.16 3.74
N GLY A 95 -13.77 -1.88 5.05
CA GLY A 95 -14.25 -2.80 6.07
C GLY A 95 -13.15 -3.51 6.86
N GLY A 96 -11.89 -3.09 6.74
CA GLY A 96 -10.79 -3.61 7.55
C GLY A 96 -10.91 -3.18 9.01
N ASP A 97 -10.99 -4.15 9.94
CA ASP A 97 -10.98 -3.89 11.37
C ASP A 97 -9.53 -3.88 11.91
N SER A 98 -9.18 -2.87 12.71
CA SER A 98 -7.84 -2.76 13.31
C SER A 98 -7.62 -3.69 14.48
N ASP A 99 -8.71 -4.17 15.10
CA ASP A 99 -8.68 -5.08 16.23
C ASP A 99 -8.65 -6.56 15.78
N GLU A 100 -8.65 -6.85 14.47
CA GLU A 100 -8.50 -8.20 13.92
C GLU A 100 -7.04 -8.55 13.62
N PHE A 101 -6.50 -9.59 14.28
CA PHE A 101 -5.07 -9.96 14.17
C PHE A 101 -4.80 -11.23 13.32
N SER A 102 -5.84 -11.84 12.76
CA SER A 102 -5.77 -13.13 12.06
C SER A 102 -4.70 -13.17 10.95
N VAL A 103 -4.70 -12.17 10.06
CA VAL A 103 -3.76 -12.07 8.94
C VAL A 103 -2.33 -11.83 9.43
N ALA A 104 -2.14 -10.92 10.39
CA ALA A 104 -0.82 -10.59 10.91
C ALA A 104 -0.16 -11.80 11.57
N LYS A 105 -0.93 -12.55 12.36
CA LYS A 105 -0.46 -13.77 13.04
C LYS A 105 -0.15 -14.90 12.06
N HIS A 106 -1.01 -15.14 11.09
CA HIS A 106 -0.77 -16.16 10.06
C HIS A 106 0.51 -15.86 9.25
N LEU A 107 0.82 -14.58 9.04
CA LEU A 107 2.04 -14.14 8.35
C LEU A 107 3.27 -14.05 9.28
N GLY A 108 3.14 -14.41 10.56
CA GLY A 108 4.24 -14.30 11.53
C GLY A 108 4.68 -12.87 11.83
N LEU A 109 3.82 -11.87 11.57
CA LEU A 109 4.15 -10.46 11.74
C LEU A 109 4.11 -10.04 13.21
N ARG A 110 4.94 -9.06 13.56
CA ARG A 110 4.96 -8.46 14.90
C ARG A 110 3.80 -7.47 15.07
N GLY A 111 3.45 -7.12 16.32
CA GLY A 111 2.42 -6.10 16.57
C GLY A 111 2.74 -4.73 15.92
N GLU A 112 4.02 -4.38 15.79
CA GLU A 112 4.46 -3.16 15.09
C GLU A 112 4.18 -3.23 13.58
N ASP A 113 4.28 -4.42 13.02
CA ASP A 113 4.04 -4.72 11.60
C ASP A 113 2.53 -4.73 11.30
N HIS A 114 1.70 -5.22 12.24
CA HIS A 114 0.24 -5.09 12.18
C HIS A 114 -0.20 -3.61 12.11
N LEU A 115 0.37 -2.76 12.98
CA LEU A 115 0.09 -1.32 12.94
C LEU A 115 0.48 -0.68 11.60
N ALA A 116 1.57 -1.14 10.98
CA ALA A 116 1.99 -0.66 9.67
C ALA A 116 1.00 -1.06 8.56
N MET A 117 0.38 -2.24 8.62
CA MET A 117 -0.65 -2.65 7.66
C MET A 117 -1.88 -1.74 7.71
N HIS A 118 -2.30 -1.32 8.91
CA HIS A 118 -3.42 -0.39 9.09
C HIS A 118 -3.02 1.10 8.98
N GLY A 119 -1.74 1.41 8.74
CA GLY A 119 -1.25 2.79 8.65
C GLY A 119 -1.38 3.59 9.95
N ILE A 120 -1.42 2.91 11.11
CA ILE A 120 -1.60 3.54 12.42
C ILE A 120 -0.23 3.88 13.01
N PRO A 121 0.09 5.17 13.26
CA PRO A 121 1.38 5.54 13.84
C PRO A 121 1.47 5.15 15.32
N ARG A 122 2.62 4.61 15.73
CA ARG A 122 2.91 4.13 17.10
C ARG A 122 2.62 5.13 18.22
N ASN A 123 2.67 6.43 17.95
CA ASN A 123 2.43 7.47 18.95
C ASN A 123 0.94 7.66 19.32
N ARG A 124 0.01 7.06 18.57
CA ARG A 124 -1.42 7.15 18.89
C ARG A 124 -1.76 6.33 20.13
N ARG A 125 -2.79 6.77 20.85
CA ARG A 125 -3.35 6.02 21.98
C ARG A 125 -3.92 4.67 21.54
N GLU A 126 -4.59 4.66 20.38
CA GLU A 126 -5.11 3.45 19.71
C GLU A 126 -4.00 2.44 19.45
N ALA A 127 -2.83 2.88 18.95
CA ALA A 127 -1.70 2.00 18.69
C ALA A 127 -1.22 1.27 19.95
N LYS A 128 -1.21 1.94 21.11
CA LYS A 128 -0.83 1.31 22.39
C LYS A 128 -1.86 0.29 22.85
N ARG A 129 -3.15 0.55 22.62
CA ARG A 129 -4.24 -0.40 22.91
C ARG A 129 -4.11 -1.65 22.05
N ILE A 130 -3.91 -1.47 20.75
CA ILE A 130 -3.77 -2.55 19.76
C ILE A 130 -2.53 -3.40 20.05
N LEU A 131 -1.38 -2.79 20.35
CA LEU A 131 -0.17 -3.53 20.70
C LEU A 131 -0.37 -4.41 21.95
N LYS A 132 -1.06 -3.90 22.96
CA LYS A 132 -1.36 -4.65 24.17
C LYS A 132 -2.28 -5.84 23.88
N ALA A 133 -3.34 -5.62 23.10
CA ALA A 133 -4.26 -6.69 22.69
C ALA A 133 -3.57 -7.76 21.84
N PHE A 134 -2.66 -7.35 20.94
CA PHE A 134 -1.88 -8.26 20.11
C PHE A 134 -0.95 -9.15 20.95
N GLU A 135 -0.32 -8.60 21.99
CA GLU A 135 0.53 -9.36 22.91
C GLU A 135 -0.30 -10.34 23.77
N GLU A 136 -1.46 -9.91 24.28
CA GLU A 136 -2.37 -10.77 25.06
C GLU A 136 -2.86 -11.96 24.22
N ASP A 137 -3.30 -11.72 22.99
CA ASP A 137 -3.77 -12.77 22.09
C ASP A 137 -2.65 -13.71 21.61
N ALA A 138 -1.37 -13.34 21.75
CA ALA A 138 -0.23 -14.20 21.44
C ALA A 138 0.08 -15.20 22.57
N GLU A 139 -0.33 -14.90 23.81
CA GLU A 139 -0.16 -15.79 24.96
C GLU A 139 -1.17 -16.96 24.95
N ASP A 140 -2.30 -16.80 24.26
CA ASP A 140 -3.40 -17.79 24.19
C ASP A 140 -3.26 -18.81 23.04
N GLU A 141 -2.33 -18.62 22.09
CA GLU A 141 -2.06 -19.58 21.01
C GLU A 141 -1.10 -20.70 21.47
N LEU A 142 -1.68 -21.72 22.09
CA LEU A 142 -1.06 -23.03 22.34
C LEU A 142 -0.60 -23.71 21.03
N PRO A 143 0.40 -24.63 21.10
CA PRO A 143 1.26 -25.00 19.98
C PRO A 143 0.50 -25.44 18.73
N ILE A 144 0.94 -24.90 17.60
CA ILE A 144 0.60 -25.36 16.25
C ILE A 144 0.68 -26.91 16.25
N GLU A 145 -0.44 -27.59 16.02
CA GLU A 145 -0.43 -29.01 15.68
C GLU A 145 0.36 -29.14 14.38
N GLU A 146 1.60 -29.62 14.48
CA GLU A 146 2.40 -30.02 13.34
C GLU A 146 1.57 -31.02 12.53
N LEU A 147 1.12 -30.60 11.34
CA LEU A 147 0.59 -31.52 10.35
C LEU A 147 1.65 -32.60 10.14
N PRO A 148 1.30 -33.90 10.20
CA PRO A 148 2.29 -34.96 10.01
C PRO A 148 2.91 -34.80 8.62
N VAL A 149 4.19 -34.47 8.60
CA VAL A 149 5.03 -34.55 7.41
C VAL A 149 4.95 -36.01 6.97
N ALA A 150 4.32 -36.25 5.81
CA ALA A 150 4.46 -37.53 5.14
C ALA A 150 5.96 -37.69 4.82
N GLU A 151 6.59 -38.66 5.47
CA GLU A 151 7.92 -39.13 5.09
C GLU A 151 7.82 -39.73 3.69
N ASP A 152 8.06 -38.92 2.67
CA ASP A 152 8.38 -39.45 1.34
C ASP A 152 9.81 -40.00 1.43
N SER A 153 9.87 -41.31 1.58
CA SER A 153 11.08 -42.13 1.59
C SER A 153 11.96 -41.85 0.37
N ASP A 154 13.20 -41.46 0.61
CA ASP A 154 14.30 -41.50 -0.36
C ASP A 154 14.45 -42.90 -0.96
N THR A 155 14.27 -43.01 -2.28
CA THR A 155 15.13 -43.78 -3.20
C THR A 155 14.80 -43.37 -4.65
N ASP A 156 15.71 -42.70 -5.35
CA ASP A 156 16.60 -43.34 -6.34
C ASP A 156 17.28 -42.28 -7.24
N THR A 157 18.59 -42.39 -7.33
CA THR A 157 19.44 -41.68 -8.28
C THR A 157 19.15 -42.15 -9.71
N GLY A 158 18.49 -41.31 -10.52
CA GLY A 158 18.26 -41.56 -11.94
C GLY A 158 18.44 -40.28 -12.76
N ASP A 159 19.53 -40.23 -13.51
CA ASP A 159 19.90 -39.19 -14.47
C ASP A 159 18.89 -39.16 -15.64
N GLU A 160 17.87 -38.31 -15.59
CA GLU A 160 16.99 -38.04 -16.74
C GLU A 160 17.32 -36.67 -17.36
N LYS A 161 18.04 -36.72 -18.47
CA LYS A 161 18.18 -35.61 -19.42
C LYS A 161 16.80 -35.20 -19.95
N THR A 162 16.31 -34.04 -19.52
CA THR A 162 15.20 -33.37 -20.19
C THR A 162 15.73 -32.65 -21.43
N ASP A 163 15.53 -33.23 -22.61
CA ASP A 163 15.82 -32.62 -23.91
C ASP A 163 14.79 -31.51 -24.21
N GLY A 164 15.00 -30.34 -23.60
CA GLY A 164 14.21 -29.13 -23.84
C GLY A 164 14.86 -28.28 -24.91
N THR A 165 14.30 -28.29 -26.12
CA THR A 165 14.73 -27.41 -27.22
C THR A 165 14.34 -25.97 -26.93
N GLN A 166 15.29 -25.17 -26.43
CA GLN A 166 15.14 -23.72 -26.27
C GLN A 166 15.27 -23.03 -27.64
N PHE A 167 14.16 -22.54 -28.19
CA PHE A 167 14.19 -21.72 -29.41
C PHE A 167 14.51 -20.26 -29.06
N SER A 168 15.60 -19.72 -29.61
CA SER A 168 15.96 -18.31 -29.53
C SER A 168 15.14 -17.47 -30.52
N LEU A 169 14.61 -16.35 -30.04
CA LEU A 169 13.68 -15.42 -30.70
C LEU A 169 14.35 -14.51 -31.76
N ASP A 170 15.27 -15.04 -32.56
CA ASP A 170 16.00 -14.31 -33.62
C ASP A 170 15.58 -14.72 -35.05
N SER A 171 14.45 -15.40 -35.19
CA SER A 171 13.88 -15.74 -36.50
C SER A 171 12.44 -15.23 -36.66
N PHE A 172 12.30 -13.91 -36.74
CA PHE A 172 11.19 -13.24 -37.43
C PHE A 172 11.70 -11.97 -38.12
#